data_AF-A0A3A8YG21-F1
#
_entry.id   AF-A0A3A8YG21-F1
#
_cell.length_a   1.000
_cell.length_b   1.000
_cell.length_c   1.000
_cell.angle_alpha   90.00
_cell.angle_beta   90.00
_cell.angle_gamma   90.00
#
_symmetry.space_group_name_H-M   'P 1'
#
loop_
_entity.id
_entity.type
_entity.pdbx_description
1 polymer ?
#
loop_
_entity_poly.entity_id
_entity_poly.type
_entity_poly.pdbx_seq_one_letter_code
_entity_poly.pdbx_strand_id
1 'polypeptide(L)'
;MGLPIDATQGERIRFYRQQAGLTQKELAGLCGVSESAIRNYELENRVPDFMTLHEIAGKLRVNYAAISGEKISDMEGALQALYKLEEIYGLYPTEVDGHIHFVFRDSVAMDDFKPDIDAITRNPGALLQYRILGFMKACAQHDAGELTDEEYALWKSKFPAFLSDFYEFRKQAGQTEENFDGDAPVSSEKPQSPKRRRERKINSGR
;
A
#
# COMPACT_ATOMS: atom_id res chain seq x y z
N MET A 1 15.78 10.95 9.57
CA MET A 1 16.07 10.07 8.42
C MET A 1 14.87 9.13 8.30
N GLY A 2 14.20 9.07 7.14
CA GLY A 2 12.99 8.26 6.96
C GLY A 2 13.31 6.75 6.91
N LEU A 3 12.29 5.92 7.15
CA LEU A 3 12.39 4.46 7.02
C LEU A 3 12.43 4.07 5.52
N PRO A 4 13.45 3.34 5.04
CA PRO A 4 13.51 2.84 3.66
C PRO A 4 12.31 1.96 3.30
N ILE A 5 11.94 1.93 2.00
CA ILE A 5 10.81 1.11 1.51
C ILE A 5 11.12 -0.39 1.69
N ASP A 6 12.38 -0.77 1.51
CA ASP A 6 12.94 -2.12 1.68
C ASP A 6 13.41 -2.42 3.10
N ALA A 7 13.08 -1.54 4.07
CA ALA A 7 13.53 -1.70 5.45
C ALA A 7 13.08 -3.03 6.05
N THR A 8 14.01 -3.68 6.72
CA THR A 8 13.80 -4.98 7.33
C THR A 8 12.92 -4.89 8.58
N GLN A 9 12.47 -6.05 9.09
CA GLN A 9 11.65 -6.07 10.31
C GLN A 9 12.42 -5.50 11.50
N GLY A 10 13.71 -5.80 11.62
CA GLY A 10 14.58 -5.25 12.66
C GLY A 10 14.74 -3.74 12.56
N GLU A 11 14.93 -3.22 11.34
CA GLU A 11 15.04 -1.78 11.08
C GLU A 11 13.73 -1.04 11.40
N ARG A 12 12.58 -1.65 11.09
CA ARG A 12 11.25 -1.13 11.45
C ARG A 12 11.08 -1.04 12.97
N ILE A 13 11.42 -2.10 13.71
CA ILE A 13 11.38 -2.10 15.19
C ILE A 13 12.24 -0.95 15.73
N ARG A 14 13.49 -0.84 15.26
CA ARG A 14 14.43 0.19 15.69
C ARG A 14 13.91 1.60 15.39
N PHE A 15 13.40 1.81 14.18
CA PHE A 15 12.87 3.10 13.74
C PHE A 15 11.71 3.55 14.64
N TYR A 16 10.69 2.71 14.81
CA TYR A 16 9.52 3.07 15.63
C TYR A 16 9.85 3.22 17.11
N ARG A 17 10.79 2.42 17.64
CA ARG A 17 11.32 2.63 19.00
C ARG A 17 11.94 4.01 19.16
N GLN A 18 12.77 4.43 18.21
CA GLN A 18 13.40 5.76 18.25
C GLN A 18 12.37 6.89 18.11
N GLN A 19 11.34 6.71 17.28
CA GLN A 19 10.23 7.68 17.18
C GLN A 19 9.44 7.79 18.48
N ALA A 20 9.27 6.67 19.20
CA ALA A 20 8.64 6.65 20.52
C ALA A 20 9.54 7.20 21.65
N GLY A 21 10.79 7.60 21.35
CA GLY A 21 11.74 8.12 22.33
C GLY A 21 12.26 7.08 23.32
N LEU A 22 12.11 5.78 23.03
CA LEU A 22 12.46 4.70 23.94
C LEU A 22 13.87 4.18 23.68
N THR A 23 14.58 3.79 24.74
CA THR A 23 15.78 2.96 24.68
C THR A 23 15.43 1.49 24.45
N GLN A 24 16.39 0.68 24.03
CA GLN A 24 16.19 -0.78 23.88
C GLN A 24 15.76 -1.42 25.20
N LYS A 25 16.32 -0.94 26.32
CA LYS A 25 16.01 -1.40 27.67
C LYS A 25 14.57 -1.05 28.09
N GLU A 26 14.10 0.15 27.78
CA GLU A 26 12.73 0.57 28.11
C GLU A 26 11.70 -0.20 27.30
N LEU A 27 11.91 -0.36 25.98
CA LEU A 27 11.03 -1.18 25.15
C LEU A 27 11.00 -2.64 25.64
N ALA A 28 12.17 -3.19 25.99
CA ALA A 28 12.27 -4.54 26.55
C ALA A 28 11.44 -4.69 27.83
N GLY A 29 11.54 -3.73 28.75
CA GLY A 29 10.76 -3.70 29.98
C GLY A 29 9.25 -3.62 29.73
N LEU A 30 8.82 -2.82 28.76
CA LEU A 30 7.41 -2.70 28.38
C LEU A 30 6.84 -3.99 27.76
N CYS A 31 7.65 -4.73 27.01
CA CYS A 31 7.25 -5.96 26.33
C CYS A 31 7.50 -7.24 27.16
N GLY A 32 8.09 -7.13 28.36
CA GLY A 32 8.41 -8.29 29.20
C GLY A 32 9.51 -9.19 28.64
N VAL A 33 10.43 -8.65 27.84
CA VAL A 33 11.58 -9.36 27.24
C VAL A 33 12.90 -8.77 27.73
N SER A 34 14.04 -9.39 27.38
CA SER A 34 15.36 -8.85 27.72
C SER A 34 15.81 -7.76 26.73
N GLU A 35 16.65 -6.82 27.20
CA GLU A 35 17.28 -5.81 26.33
C GLU A 35 18.05 -6.47 25.17
N SER A 36 18.75 -7.57 25.45
CA SER A 36 19.45 -8.37 24.45
C SER A 36 18.51 -8.96 23.40
N ALA A 37 17.28 -9.35 23.77
CA ALA A 37 16.27 -9.81 22.81
C ALA A 37 15.89 -8.68 21.84
N ILE A 38 15.53 -7.49 22.35
CA ILE A 38 15.23 -6.31 21.51
C ILE A 38 16.40 -5.98 20.59
N ARG A 39 17.63 -5.94 21.13
CA ARG A 39 18.83 -5.70 20.33
C ARG A 39 19.01 -6.74 19.22
N ASN A 40 18.78 -8.02 19.51
CA ASN A 40 18.90 -9.09 18.51
C ASN A 40 17.79 -9.03 17.45
N TYR A 41 16.58 -8.58 17.80
CA TYR A 41 15.53 -8.32 16.83
C TYR A 41 15.89 -7.14 15.91
N GLU A 42 16.37 -6.03 16.49
CA GLU A 42 16.79 -4.84 15.72
C GLU A 42 18.00 -5.08 14.82
N LEU A 43 18.86 -6.04 15.16
CA LEU A 43 20.02 -6.46 14.37
C LEU A 43 19.74 -7.65 13.44
N GLU A 44 18.50 -8.16 13.40
CA GLU A 44 18.09 -9.35 12.64
C GLU A 44 18.83 -10.66 13.00
N ASN A 45 19.51 -10.70 14.16
CA ASN A 45 20.12 -11.93 14.67
C ASN A 45 19.07 -12.95 15.12
N ARG A 46 17.84 -12.51 15.38
CA ARG A 46 16.70 -13.34 15.76
C ARG A 46 15.41 -12.72 15.23
N VAL A 47 14.43 -13.55 14.92
CA VAL A 47 13.07 -13.12 14.57
C VAL A 47 12.17 -13.23 15.81
N PRO A 48 11.42 -12.17 16.19
CA PRO A 48 10.40 -12.25 17.23
C PRO A 48 9.25 -13.15 16.77
N ASP A 49 8.69 -13.94 17.67
CA ASP A 49 7.46 -14.68 17.37
C ASP A 49 6.25 -13.73 17.27
N PHE A 50 5.11 -14.27 16.81
CA PHE A 50 3.90 -13.50 16.59
C PHE A 50 3.47 -12.70 17.83
N MET A 51 3.43 -13.34 19.01
CA MET A 51 2.98 -12.71 20.25
C MET A 51 3.94 -11.60 20.68
N THR A 52 5.25 -11.85 20.58
CA THR A 52 6.28 -10.86 20.91
C THR A 52 6.22 -9.65 19.97
N LEU A 53 6.05 -9.89 18.67
CA LEU A 53 5.97 -8.83 17.68
C LEU A 53 4.67 -8.01 17.83
N HIS A 54 3.56 -8.64 18.18
CA HIS A 54 2.30 -7.97 18.49
C HIS A 54 2.42 -7.07 19.72
N GLU A 55 3.08 -7.56 20.79
CA GLU A 55 3.34 -6.77 22.00
C GLU A 55 4.23 -5.57 21.69
N ILE A 56 5.31 -5.75 20.91
CA ILE A 56 6.18 -4.65 20.46
C ILE A 56 5.38 -3.60 19.71
N ALA A 57 4.53 -4.00 18.75
CA ALA A 57 3.68 -3.09 17.99
C ALA A 57 2.74 -2.30 18.92
N GLY A 58 2.11 -2.97 19.88
CA GLY A 58 1.24 -2.37 20.87
C GLY A 58 1.94 -1.32 21.73
N LYS A 59 3.13 -1.61 22.26
CA LYS A 59 3.88 -0.66 23.10
C LYS A 59 4.45 0.52 22.33
N LEU A 60 4.81 0.31 21.06
CA LEU A 60 5.21 1.37 20.16
C LEU A 60 4.03 2.17 19.60
N ARG A 61 2.79 1.74 19.88
CA ARG A 61 1.54 2.34 19.37
C ARG A 61 1.51 2.43 17.85
N VAL A 62 2.01 1.38 17.18
CA VAL A 62 2.00 1.26 15.72
C VAL A 62 1.25 0.02 15.30
N ASN A 63 0.72 0.04 14.07
CA ASN A 63 0.05 -1.13 13.50
C ASN A 63 1.06 -2.27 13.35
N TYR A 64 0.65 -3.49 13.70
CA TYR A 64 1.46 -4.70 13.49
C TYR A 64 2.00 -4.80 12.06
N ALA A 65 1.21 -4.47 11.04
CA ALA A 65 1.61 -4.47 9.64
C ALA A 65 2.79 -3.52 9.32
N ALA A 66 2.94 -2.44 10.09
CA ALA A 66 4.03 -1.49 9.90
C ALA A 66 5.39 -2.06 10.31
N ILE A 67 5.40 -3.02 11.25
CA ILE A 67 6.59 -3.70 11.72
C ILE A 67 6.78 -5.05 11.04
N SER A 68 5.70 -5.80 10.82
CA SER A 68 5.78 -7.16 10.28
C SER A 68 6.44 -7.20 8.91
N GLY A 69 6.26 -6.15 8.11
CA GLY A 69 6.85 -6.00 6.79
C GLY A 69 6.28 -7.05 5.84
N GLU A 70 5.33 -6.67 5.00
CA GLU A 70 4.95 -7.55 3.89
C GLU A 70 6.11 -7.58 2.88
N LYS A 71 6.80 -8.72 2.78
CA LYS A 71 7.85 -8.95 1.78
C LYS A 71 7.23 -9.18 0.39
N ILE A 72 6.49 -8.20 -0.15
CA ILE A 72 6.06 -8.25 -1.57
C ILE A 72 7.27 -8.01 -2.51
N SER A 73 8.46 -7.73 -1.95
CA SER A 73 9.70 -7.49 -2.69
C SER A 73 10.33 -8.75 -3.30
N ASP A 74 9.93 -9.96 -2.87
CA ASP A 74 10.35 -11.22 -3.47
C ASP A 74 9.16 -12.02 -4.04
N MET A 75 9.47 -12.95 -4.95
CA MET A 75 8.46 -13.71 -5.69
C MET A 75 7.52 -14.50 -4.78
N GLU A 76 8.03 -15.06 -3.68
CA GLU A 76 7.23 -15.89 -2.77
C GLU A 76 6.26 -15.01 -1.97
N GLY A 77 6.72 -13.89 -1.43
CA GLY A 77 5.84 -12.98 -0.72
C GLY A 77 4.80 -12.31 -1.63
N ALA A 78 5.14 -12.05 -2.90
CA ALA A 78 4.15 -11.64 -3.90
C ALA A 78 3.08 -12.71 -4.12
N LEU A 79 3.48 -13.99 -4.25
CA LEU A 79 2.54 -15.10 -4.45
C LEU A 79 1.63 -15.32 -3.23
N GLN A 80 2.19 -15.26 -2.01
CA GLN A 80 1.41 -15.33 -0.77
C GLN A 80 0.41 -14.18 -0.64
N ALA A 81 0.78 -12.97 -1.09
CA ALA A 81 -0.16 -11.85 -1.14
C ALA A 81 -1.31 -12.11 -2.13
N LEU A 82 -1.02 -12.68 -3.31
CA LEU A 82 -2.05 -13.04 -4.28
C LEU A 82 -3.04 -14.08 -3.73
N TYR A 83 -2.58 -15.09 -2.99
CA TYR A 83 -3.48 -16.07 -2.35
C TYR A 83 -4.42 -15.43 -1.33
N LYS A 84 -3.92 -14.51 -0.51
CA LYS A 84 -4.76 -13.75 0.43
C LYS A 84 -5.75 -12.84 -0.28
N LEU A 85 -5.34 -12.24 -1.41
CA LEU A 85 -6.22 -11.41 -2.23
C LEU A 85 -7.37 -12.23 -2.82
N GLU A 86 -7.10 -13.46 -3.24
CA GLU A 86 -8.11 -14.40 -3.72
C GLU A 86 -9.07 -14.82 -2.60
N GLU A 87 -8.53 -15.24 -1.46
CA GLU A 87 -9.31 -15.76 -0.34
C GLU A 87 -10.20 -14.69 0.32
N ILE A 88 -9.66 -13.49 0.57
CA ILE A 88 -10.34 -12.46 1.38
C ILE A 88 -11.21 -11.55 0.51
N TYR A 89 -10.73 -11.22 -0.69
CA TYR A 89 -11.35 -10.20 -1.54
C TYR A 89 -11.92 -10.77 -2.84
N GLY A 90 -11.74 -12.07 -3.11
CA GLY A 90 -12.19 -12.70 -4.34
C GLY A 90 -11.44 -12.24 -5.58
N LEU A 91 -10.24 -11.64 -5.44
CA LEU A 91 -9.40 -11.21 -6.56
C LEU A 91 -8.55 -12.39 -7.05
N TYR A 92 -8.86 -12.94 -8.22
CA TYR A 92 -8.27 -14.19 -8.70
C TYR A 92 -7.78 -14.08 -10.15
N PRO A 93 -6.79 -14.90 -10.56
CA PRO A 93 -6.30 -14.90 -11.93
C PRO A 93 -7.26 -15.62 -12.89
N THR A 94 -7.42 -15.07 -14.09
CA THR A 94 -8.14 -15.66 -15.22
C THR A 94 -7.40 -15.38 -16.53
N GLU A 95 -7.59 -16.24 -17.52
CA GLU A 95 -7.08 -16.00 -18.88
C GLU A 95 -8.10 -15.18 -19.68
N VAL A 96 -7.65 -14.07 -20.27
CA VAL A 96 -8.42 -13.24 -21.22
C VAL A 96 -7.51 -12.96 -22.41
N ASP A 97 -7.94 -13.34 -23.61
CA ASP A 97 -7.19 -13.14 -24.87
C ASP A 97 -5.73 -13.63 -24.82
N GLY A 98 -5.46 -14.75 -24.13
CA GLY A 98 -4.11 -15.34 -23.99
C GLY A 98 -3.21 -14.64 -22.96
N HIS A 99 -3.75 -13.70 -22.19
CA HIS A 99 -3.04 -12.98 -21.13
C HIS A 99 -3.66 -13.27 -19.76
N ILE A 100 -2.82 -13.27 -18.71
CA ILE A 100 -3.28 -13.43 -17.33
C ILE A 100 -3.80 -12.07 -16.84
N HIS A 101 -5.07 -12.05 -16.45
CA HIS A 101 -5.74 -10.92 -15.82
C HIS A 101 -6.13 -11.31 -14.40
N PHE A 102 -6.15 -10.35 -13.49
CA PHE A 102 -6.80 -10.51 -12.19
C PHE A 102 -8.17 -9.86 -12.23
N VAL A 103 -9.19 -10.62 -11.85
CA VAL A 103 -10.60 -10.17 -11.83
C VAL A 103 -11.24 -10.52 -10.49
N PHE A 104 -12.33 -9.86 -10.14
CA PHE A 104 -13.10 -10.16 -8.94
C PHE A 104 -14.17 -11.23 -9.25
N ARG A 105 -14.29 -12.27 -8.40
CA ARG A 105 -15.32 -13.32 -8.54
C ARG A 105 -16.73 -12.71 -8.57
N ASP A 106 -17.01 -11.89 -7.57
CA ASP A 106 -18.25 -11.14 -7.44
C ASP A 106 -17.96 -9.67 -7.81
N SER A 107 -17.74 -9.43 -9.10
CA SER A 107 -17.50 -8.08 -9.61
C SER A 107 -18.78 -7.25 -9.48
N VAL A 108 -18.66 -6.05 -8.92
CA VAL A 108 -19.71 -5.04 -8.93
C VAL A 108 -19.57 -4.22 -10.21
N ALA A 109 -20.67 -3.94 -10.90
CA ALA A 109 -20.62 -3.08 -12.08
C ALA A 109 -20.20 -1.66 -11.68
N MET A 110 -19.48 -0.96 -12.55
CA MET A 110 -18.95 0.38 -12.22
C MET A 110 -20.06 1.37 -11.85
N ASP A 111 -21.21 1.28 -12.52
CA ASP A 111 -22.38 2.11 -12.26
C ASP A 111 -23.08 1.76 -10.93
N ASP A 112 -22.82 0.54 -10.41
CA ASP A 112 -23.38 -0.01 -9.17
C ASP A 112 -22.44 0.17 -7.96
N PHE A 113 -21.35 0.94 -8.05
CA PHE A 113 -20.59 1.37 -6.86
C PHE A 113 -21.30 2.46 -6.06
N LYS A 114 -22.48 2.92 -6.51
CA LYS A 114 -23.29 3.98 -5.88
C LYS A 114 -24.27 3.59 -4.75
N PRO A 115 -24.54 2.34 -4.35
CA PRO A 115 -25.53 2.06 -3.32
C PRO A 115 -24.85 1.79 -1.98
N ASP A 116 -25.10 2.67 -1.01
CA ASP A 116 -24.93 2.42 0.42
C ASP A 116 -23.50 2.02 0.89
N ILE A 117 -22.77 3.00 1.45
CA ILE A 117 -21.45 2.80 2.08
C ILE A 117 -21.49 1.68 3.14
N ASP A 118 -22.62 1.49 3.84
CA ASP A 118 -22.76 0.43 4.84
C ASP A 118 -22.86 -0.96 4.20
N ALA A 119 -23.40 -1.07 2.99
CA ALA A 119 -23.43 -2.32 2.24
C ALA A 119 -22.05 -2.65 1.65
N ILE A 120 -21.35 -1.65 1.12
CA ILE A 120 -20.00 -1.80 0.56
C ILE A 120 -18.99 -2.16 1.64
N THR A 121 -19.06 -1.54 2.83
CA THR A 121 -18.13 -1.84 3.93
C THR A 121 -18.31 -3.22 4.55
N ARG A 122 -19.49 -3.85 4.39
CA ARG A 122 -19.74 -5.23 4.86
C ARG A 122 -19.19 -6.30 3.92
N ASN A 123 -18.86 -5.96 2.67
CA ASN A 123 -18.21 -6.84 1.72
C ASN A 123 -16.78 -6.37 1.44
N PRO A 124 -15.74 -7.03 2.00
CA PRO A 124 -14.36 -6.65 1.80
C PRO A 124 -13.96 -6.54 0.32
N GLY A 125 -14.45 -7.43 -0.53
CA GLY A 125 -14.18 -7.44 -1.98
C GLY A 125 -14.78 -6.22 -2.68
N ALA A 126 -16.03 -5.86 -2.37
CA ALA A 126 -16.67 -4.65 -2.91
C ALA A 126 -15.95 -3.37 -2.45
N LEU A 127 -15.52 -3.31 -1.19
CA LEU A 127 -14.73 -2.19 -0.66
C LEU A 127 -13.37 -2.07 -1.36
N LEU A 128 -12.70 -3.19 -1.63
CA LEU A 128 -11.44 -3.18 -2.37
C LEU A 128 -11.66 -2.72 -3.82
N GLN A 129 -12.71 -3.21 -4.50
CA GLN A 129 -13.06 -2.76 -5.85
C GLN A 129 -13.33 -1.25 -5.91
N TYR A 130 -14.09 -0.71 -4.95
CA TYR A 130 -14.33 0.74 -4.83
C TYR A 130 -13.01 1.51 -4.66
N ARG A 131 -12.08 1.00 -3.85
CA ARG A 131 -10.77 1.63 -3.67
C ARG A 131 -9.89 1.56 -4.92
N ILE A 132 -9.97 0.44 -5.66
CA ILE A 132 -9.27 0.27 -6.93
C ILE A 132 -9.81 1.24 -7.98
N LEU A 133 -11.11 1.56 -7.99
CA LEU A 133 -11.65 2.60 -8.88
C LEU A 133 -10.96 3.95 -8.67
N GLY A 134 -10.77 4.37 -7.40
CA GLY A 134 -9.98 5.56 -7.08
C GLY A 134 -8.54 5.44 -7.60
N PHE A 135 -7.89 4.31 -7.36
CA PHE A 135 -6.53 4.06 -7.87
C PHE A 135 -6.44 4.09 -9.41
N MET A 136 -7.43 3.54 -10.13
CA MET A 136 -7.50 3.60 -11.59
C MET A 136 -7.58 5.04 -12.10
N LYS A 137 -8.41 5.89 -11.46
CA LYS A 137 -8.48 7.32 -11.79
C LYS A 137 -7.13 8.01 -11.60
N ALA A 138 -6.41 7.71 -10.50
CA ALA A 138 -5.07 8.24 -10.26
C ALA A 138 -4.06 7.83 -11.32
N CYS A 139 -4.07 6.57 -11.72
CA CYS A 139 -3.20 6.08 -12.79
C CYS A 139 -3.50 6.81 -14.10
N ALA A 140 -4.79 6.98 -14.46
CA ALA A 140 -5.18 7.66 -15.69
C ALA A 140 -4.71 9.11 -15.73
N GLN A 141 -4.92 9.88 -14.65
CA GLN A 141 -4.47 11.27 -14.55
C GLN A 141 -2.93 11.38 -14.53
N HIS A 142 -2.22 10.43 -13.89
CA HIS A 142 -0.75 10.39 -13.92
C HIS A 142 -0.22 10.08 -15.32
N ASP A 143 -0.80 9.11 -16.02
CA ASP A 143 -0.42 8.77 -17.39
C ASP A 143 -0.76 9.90 -18.39
N ALA A 144 -1.82 10.68 -18.13
CA ALA A 144 -2.16 11.89 -18.89
C ALA A 144 -1.25 13.11 -18.58
N GLY A 145 -0.42 13.03 -17.54
CA GLY A 145 0.44 14.13 -17.08
C GLY A 145 -0.28 15.20 -16.27
N GLU A 146 -1.53 14.94 -15.85
CA GLU A 146 -2.34 15.82 -15.01
C GLU A 146 -2.01 15.67 -13.51
N LEU A 147 -1.38 14.55 -13.14
CA LEU A 147 -0.68 14.35 -11.87
C LEU A 147 0.82 14.24 -12.16
N THR A 148 1.61 15.07 -11.49
CA THR A 148 3.07 14.92 -11.47
C THR A 148 3.49 13.68 -10.67
N ASP A 149 4.74 13.24 -10.81
CA ASP A 149 5.30 12.12 -10.03
C ASP A 149 5.22 12.38 -8.51
N GLU A 150 5.42 13.63 -8.09
CA GLU A 150 5.34 14.04 -6.68
C GLU A 150 3.90 14.02 -6.16
N GLU A 151 2.95 14.56 -6.94
CA GLU A 151 1.52 14.53 -6.61
C GLU A 151 0.99 13.10 -6.56
N TYR A 152 1.40 12.25 -7.49
CA TYR A 152 1.00 10.84 -7.51
C TYR A 152 1.59 10.06 -6.34
N ALA A 153 2.84 10.32 -5.96
CA ALA A 153 3.45 9.74 -4.76
C ALA A 153 2.74 10.22 -3.48
N LEU A 154 2.41 11.51 -3.40
CA LEU A 154 1.64 12.08 -2.30
C LEU A 154 0.25 11.45 -2.22
N TRP A 155 -0.46 11.34 -3.34
CA TRP A 155 -1.76 10.67 -3.42
C TRP A 155 -1.69 9.24 -2.86
N LYS A 156 -0.71 8.44 -3.28
CA LYS A 156 -0.50 7.07 -2.76
C LYS A 156 -0.26 7.01 -1.26
N SER A 157 0.39 8.03 -0.68
CA SER A 157 0.63 8.10 0.77
C SER A 157 -0.60 8.47 1.59
N LYS A 158 -1.58 9.14 0.96
CA LYS A 158 -2.77 9.67 1.60
C LYS A 158 -4.00 8.80 1.39
N PHE A 159 -4.12 8.16 0.24
CA PHE A 159 -5.22 7.27 -0.06
C PHE A 159 -5.16 5.98 0.79
N PRO A 160 -6.30 5.43 1.26
CA PRO A 160 -7.65 6.00 1.20
C PRO A 160 -8.00 6.89 2.41
N ALA A 161 -7.20 6.88 3.47
CA ALA A 161 -7.59 7.39 4.79
C ALA A 161 -7.52 8.92 4.94
N PHE A 162 -6.69 9.60 4.15
CA PHE A 162 -6.35 11.02 4.31
C PHE A 162 -6.47 11.78 2.98
N LEU A 163 -7.43 11.39 2.13
CA LEU A 163 -7.61 12.00 0.81
C LEU A 163 -7.92 13.51 0.89
N SER A 164 -8.54 13.98 1.99
CA SER A 164 -8.71 15.40 2.30
C SER A 164 -7.40 16.19 2.27
N ASP A 165 -6.32 15.64 2.84
CA ASP A 165 -5.02 16.29 2.89
C ASP A 165 -4.45 16.48 1.47
N PHE A 166 -4.73 15.54 0.57
CA PHE A 166 -4.28 15.61 -0.82
C PHE A 166 -5.03 16.73 -1.58
N TYR A 167 -6.34 16.87 -1.37
CA TYR A 167 -7.11 17.95 -2.00
C TYR A 167 -6.69 19.33 -1.48
N GLU A 168 -6.48 19.46 -0.16
CA GLU A 168 -6.01 20.72 0.42
C GLU A 168 -4.63 21.12 -0.14
N PHE A 169 -3.74 20.15 -0.37
CA PHE A 169 -2.47 20.38 -1.05
C PHE A 169 -2.65 20.91 -2.49
N ARG A 170 -3.48 20.27 -3.32
CA ARG A 170 -3.73 20.73 -4.70
C ARG A 170 -4.39 22.11 -4.75
N LYS A 171 -5.29 22.39 -3.81
CA LYS A 171 -5.97 23.68 -3.69
C LYS A 171 -5.00 24.81 -3.35
N GLN A 172 -4.06 24.56 -2.43
CA GLN A 172 -2.99 25.50 -2.11
C GLN A 172 -2.02 25.71 -3.28
N ALA A 173 -1.85 24.71 -4.15
CA ALA A 173 -1.06 24.80 -5.38
C ALA A 173 -1.80 25.48 -6.56
N GLY A 174 -3.04 25.93 -6.38
CA GLY A 174 -3.81 26.67 -7.40
C GLY A 174 -4.43 25.81 -8.50
N GLN A 175 -4.54 24.49 -8.30
CA GLN A 175 -5.14 23.56 -9.26
C GLN A 175 -6.62 23.31 -8.93
N THR A 176 -7.47 23.19 -9.97
CA THR A 176 -8.93 23.07 -9.82
C THR A 176 -9.36 21.66 -9.41
N GLU A 177 -10.42 21.59 -8.58
CA GLU A 177 -10.96 20.35 -8.01
C GLU A 177 -11.61 19.46 -9.10
N GLU A 178 -10.97 18.34 -9.43
CA GLU A 178 -11.70 17.16 -9.89
C GLU A 178 -11.88 16.22 -8.70
N ASN A 179 -13.14 15.98 -8.33
CA ASN A 179 -13.51 15.04 -7.27
C ASN A 179 -13.07 13.64 -7.66
N PHE A 180 -12.11 13.11 -6.91
CA PHE A 180 -11.64 11.73 -6.99
C PHE A 180 -12.61 10.75 -6.33
N ASP A 181 -13.64 11.25 -5.64
CA ASP A 181 -14.76 10.44 -5.18
C ASP A 181 -15.48 9.80 -6.39
N GLY A 182 -16.03 8.61 -6.17
CA GLY A 182 -16.47 7.67 -7.19
C GLY A 182 -17.65 8.11 -8.07
N ASP A 183 -17.86 9.40 -8.32
CA ASP A 183 -19.10 9.91 -8.92
C ASP A 183 -19.10 10.10 -10.43
N ALA A 184 -17.94 10.05 -11.09
CA ALA A 184 -17.88 10.08 -12.55
C ALA A 184 -17.29 8.78 -13.13
N PRO A 185 -17.98 8.11 -14.07
CA PRO A 185 -17.43 6.97 -14.80
C PRO A 185 -16.28 7.44 -15.67
N VAL A 186 -15.18 6.69 -15.66
CA VAL A 186 -14.10 6.87 -16.64
C VAL A 186 -14.69 6.54 -18.00
N SER A 187 -14.58 7.49 -18.95
CA SER A 187 -14.97 7.27 -20.34
C SER A 187 -14.38 5.96 -20.84
N SER A 188 -15.22 5.08 -21.38
CA SER A 188 -14.84 3.80 -21.95
C SER A 188 -14.12 3.99 -23.29
N GLU A 189 -12.94 4.57 -23.28
CA GLU A 189 -12.01 4.43 -24.41
C GLU A 189 -11.16 3.18 -24.18
N LYS A 190 -11.18 2.28 -25.16
CA LYS A 190 -10.46 1.00 -25.15
C LYS A 190 -9.02 1.22 -24.66
N PRO A 191 -8.46 0.33 -23.82
CA PRO A 191 -7.08 0.47 -23.37
C PRO A 191 -6.15 0.48 -24.58
N GLN A 192 -5.64 1.66 -24.96
CA GLN A 192 -4.47 1.73 -25.82
C GLN A 192 -3.27 1.35 -24.97
N SER A 193 -2.64 0.24 -25.31
CA SER A 193 -1.43 -0.25 -24.66
C SER A 193 -0.40 0.88 -24.59
N PRO A 194 0.08 1.30 -23.40
CA PRO A 194 1.07 2.36 -23.31
C PRO A 194 2.39 1.88 -23.92
N LYS A 195 2.80 2.49 -25.04
CA LYS A 195 4.14 2.32 -25.61
C LYS A 195 5.19 2.95 -24.68
N ARG A 196 5.57 2.28 -23.59
CA ARG A 196 6.75 2.67 -22.81
C ARG A 196 8.03 2.19 -23.52
N ARG A 197 8.53 2.99 -24.46
CA ARG A 197 9.93 2.91 -24.94
C ARG A 197 10.80 3.81 -24.06
N ARG A 198 11.30 3.28 -22.94
CA ARG A 198 12.46 3.87 -22.26
C ARG A 198 13.71 3.12 -22.74
N GLU A 199 14.37 3.66 -23.77
CA GLU A 199 15.73 3.22 -24.11
C GLU A 199 16.63 3.52 -22.91
N ARG A 200 17.08 2.47 -22.20
CA ARG A 200 18.23 2.59 -21.32
C ARG A 200 19.46 2.78 -22.20
N LYS A 201 20.01 3.99 -22.24
CA LYS A 201 21.38 4.20 -22.72
C LYS A 201 22.33 3.46 -21.78
N ILE A 202 22.76 2.28 -22.19
CA ILE A 202 23.91 1.60 -21.57
C ILE A 202 25.13 2.38 -22.06
N ASN A 203 25.75 3.14 -21.16
CA ASN A 203 27.01 3.81 -21.41
C ASN A 203 28.12 2.74 -21.29
N SER A 204 28.55 2.16 -22.42
CA SER A 204 29.72 1.28 -22.45
C SER A 204 30.98 2.13 -22.47
N GLY A 205 31.54 2.38 -21.29
CA GLY A 205 32.83 3.05 -21.10
C GLY A 205 33.88 2.11 -20.53
N ARG A 206 34.47 1.25 -21.38
CA ARG A 206 35.91 1.00 -21.56
C ARG A 206 36.16 -0.26 -22.39
#